data_AF-A0A6I0S868-F1
#
_entry.id   AF-A0A6I0S868-F1
#
_cell.length_a   1.000
_cell.length_b   1.000
_cell.length_c   1.000
_cell.angle_alpha   90.00
_cell.angle_beta   90.00
_cell.angle_gamma   90.00
#
_symmetry.space_group_name_H-M   'P 1'
#
loop_
_entity.id
_entity.type
_entity.pdbx_description
1 polymer ?
#
loop_
_entity_poly.entity_id
_entity_poly.type
_entity_poly.pdbx_seq_one_letter_code
_entity_poly.pdbx_strand_id
1 'polypeptide(L)'
;MIRKLSNTNYLHDVPAERTEANERNRKYIDRFVSENYNGLVAKFSPLDGTINSSSYGALDKLNETILSLYTDQDLHFSSWIEAKQYLSSKFIEKAIRVPVKKPVKNEIGENEDEFIND
;
A
#
# COMPACT_ATOMS: atom_id res chain seq x y z
N MET A 1 43.59 13.91 18.97
CA MET A 1 42.72 13.44 17.87
C MET A 1 41.34 13.17 18.43
N ILE A 2 40.32 13.89 17.99
CA ILE A 2 38.93 13.68 18.45
C ILE A 2 38.31 12.63 17.51
N ARG A 3 37.96 11.45 18.03
CA ARG A 3 37.16 10.46 17.27
C ARG A 3 35.71 10.94 17.28
N LYS A 4 35.19 11.32 16.12
CA LYS A 4 33.75 11.62 15.97
C LYS A 4 32.98 10.32 16.23
N LEU A 5 32.02 10.36 17.15
CA LEU A 5 31.05 9.28 17.28
C LEU A 5 30.16 9.29 16.04
N SER A 6 30.22 8.23 15.25
CA SER A 6 29.28 7.98 14.15
C SER A 6 27.99 7.45 14.74
N ASN A 7 26.92 8.26 14.68
CA ASN A 7 25.58 7.80 15.02
C ASN A 7 25.16 6.71 14.02
N THR A 8 24.92 5.48 14.49
CA THR A 8 24.49 4.36 13.64
C THR A 8 23.01 4.43 13.25
N ASN A 9 22.25 5.42 13.74
CA ASN A 9 20.85 5.68 13.38
C ASN A 9 20.66 6.65 12.21
N TYR A 10 21.70 6.99 11.44
CA TYR A 10 21.47 7.67 10.18
C TYR A 10 20.75 6.73 9.22
N LEU A 11 19.75 7.24 8.48
CA LEU A 11 19.27 6.53 7.29
C LEU A 11 20.48 6.31 6.39
N HIS A 12 20.91 5.06 6.28
CA HIS A 12 21.85 4.66 5.25
C HIS A 12 21.13 4.81 3.92
N ASP A 13 21.83 5.31 2.89
CA ASP A 13 21.36 5.22 1.51
C ASP A 13 21.34 3.74 1.13
N VAL A 14 20.30 3.03 1.58
CA VAL A 14 20.04 1.66 1.17
C VAL A 14 19.59 1.75 -0.29
N PRO A 15 20.31 1.12 -1.23
CA PRO A 15 19.89 1.08 -2.62
C PRO A 15 18.47 0.50 -2.66
N ALA A 16 17.51 1.26 -3.19
CA ALA A 16 16.16 0.75 -3.39
C ALA A 16 16.25 -0.47 -4.31
N GLU A 17 15.70 -1.61 -3.87
CA GLU A 17 15.57 -2.79 -4.72
C GLU A 17 14.75 -2.39 -5.95
N ARG A 18 15.41 -2.42 -7.11
CA ARG A 18 14.75 -2.11 -8.39
C ARG A 18 14.15 -3.40 -8.91
N THR A 19 12.86 -3.58 -8.71
CA THR A 19 12.12 -4.62 -9.40
C THR A 19 12.01 -4.24 -10.88
N GLU A 20 12.39 -5.16 -11.77
CA GLU A 20 12.27 -4.92 -13.21
C GLU A 20 10.80 -4.73 -13.59
N ALA A 21 10.55 -3.74 -14.45
CA ALA A 21 9.21 -3.48 -14.95
C ALA A 21 8.83 -4.50 -16.03
N ASN A 22 7.58 -4.96 -16.01
CA ASN A 22 7.00 -5.78 -17.06
C ASN A 22 6.68 -4.91 -18.28
N GLU A 23 7.70 -4.67 -19.11
CA GLU A 23 7.62 -3.86 -20.33
C GLU A 23 6.57 -4.39 -21.32
N ARG A 24 6.28 -5.70 -21.30
CA ARG A 24 5.33 -6.33 -22.21
C ARG A 24 3.88 -5.91 -21.93
N ASN A 25 3.51 -5.79 -20.66
CA ASN A 25 2.18 -5.36 -20.25
C ASN A 25 2.07 -3.87 -19.99
N ARG A 26 3.20 -3.18 -19.84
CA ARG A 26 3.27 -1.74 -19.59
C ARG A 26 2.31 -0.94 -20.47
N LYS A 27 2.27 -1.20 -21.79
CA LYS A 27 1.35 -0.50 -22.71
C LYS A 27 -0.14 -0.65 -22.34
N TYR A 28 -0.55 -1.80 -21.81
CA TYR A 28 -1.93 -2.04 -21.42
C TYR A 28 -2.24 -1.39 -20.07
N ILE A 29 -1.30 -1.47 -19.13
CA ILE A 29 -1.45 -0.85 -17.81
C ILE A 29 -1.44 0.67 -17.96
N ASP A 30 -0.49 1.25 -18.70
CA ASP A 30 -0.39 2.68 -19.03
C ASP A 30 -1.71 3.19 -19.61
N ARG A 31 -2.27 2.47 -20.59
CA ARG A 31 -3.55 2.80 -21.21
C ARG A 31 -4.68 2.79 -20.18
N PHE A 32 -4.79 1.72 -19.39
CA PHE A 32 -5.86 1.59 -18.40
C PHE A 32 -5.78 2.67 -17.33
N VAL A 33 -4.59 2.92 -16.78
CA VAL A 33 -4.35 3.94 -15.76
C VAL A 33 -4.69 5.32 -16.32
N SER A 34 -4.21 5.65 -17.53
CA SER A 34 -4.52 6.93 -18.17
C SER A 34 -6.02 7.14 -18.38
N GLU A 35 -6.75 6.10 -18.76
CA GLU A 35 -8.21 6.17 -19.00
C GLU A 35 -9.03 6.21 -17.69
N ASN A 36 -8.58 5.56 -16.62
CA ASN A 36 -9.43 5.26 -15.46
C ASN A 36 -8.96 5.87 -14.13
N TYR A 37 -7.72 6.35 -14.01
CA TYR A 37 -7.12 6.75 -12.73
C TYR A 37 -7.95 7.81 -12.00
N ASN A 38 -8.37 8.88 -12.69
CA ASN A 38 -9.18 9.93 -12.07
C ASN A 38 -10.52 9.40 -11.53
N GLY A 39 -11.15 8.47 -12.25
CA GLY A 39 -12.37 7.81 -11.80
C GLY A 39 -12.14 6.91 -10.58
N LEU A 40 -11.02 6.19 -10.55
CA LEU A 40 -10.63 5.37 -9.40
C LEU A 40 -10.31 6.24 -8.18
N VAL A 41 -9.53 7.32 -8.34
CA VAL A 41 -9.23 8.26 -7.26
C VAL A 41 -10.51 8.89 -6.71
N ALA A 42 -11.41 9.36 -7.57
CA ALA A 42 -12.70 9.90 -7.12
C ALA A 42 -13.54 8.87 -6.34
N LYS A 43 -13.48 7.59 -6.74
CA LYS A 43 -14.18 6.49 -6.07
C LYS A 43 -13.59 6.15 -4.71
N PHE A 44 -12.27 6.17 -4.56
CA PHE A 44 -11.57 5.72 -3.35
C PHE A 44 -11.17 6.83 -2.38
N SER A 45 -11.10 8.09 -2.85
CA SER A 45 -10.79 9.25 -2.00
C SER A 45 -11.72 9.38 -0.78
N PRO A 46 -13.04 9.16 -0.88
CA PRO A 46 -13.92 9.18 0.30
C PRO A 46 -13.62 8.08 1.33
N LEU A 47 -12.99 6.98 0.91
CA LEU A 47 -12.66 5.84 1.78
C LEU A 47 -11.28 5.99 2.42
N ASP A 48 -10.47 6.94 1.96
CA ASP A 48 -9.07 7.10 2.35
C ASP A 48 -8.89 7.57 3.80
N GLY A 49 -9.91 8.19 4.40
CA GLY A 49 -9.90 8.55 5.82
C GLY A 49 -9.87 7.34 6.77
N THR A 50 -10.06 6.12 6.26
CA THR A 50 -9.98 4.89 7.03
C THR A 50 -8.63 4.21 6.85
N ILE A 51 -7.80 4.25 7.88
CA ILE A 51 -6.44 3.68 7.88
C ILE A 51 -6.41 2.34 8.64
N ASN A 52 -5.67 1.34 8.14
CA ASN A 52 -5.45 0.08 8.89
C ASN A 52 -4.32 0.19 9.93
N SER A 53 -4.14 -0.89 10.69
CA SER A 53 -3.01 -1.11 11.60
C SER A 53 -1.63 -0.99 10.94
N SER A 54 -1.53 -1.09 9.62
CA SER A 54 -0.28 -0.94 8.87
C SER A 54 -0.09 0.46 8.29
N SER A 55 -0.92 1.43 8.69
CA SER A 55 -0.90 2.83 8.22
C SER A 55 -1.22 3.04 6.73
N TYR A 56 -1.90 2.09 6.08
CA TYR A 56 -2.36 2.24 4.69
C TYR A 56 -3.81 2.73 4.64
N GLY A 57 -4.06 3.73 3.80
CA GLY A 57 -5.39 4.14 3.34
C GLY A 57 -5.83 3.46 2.05
N ALA A 58 -7.00 3.85 1.55
CA ALA A 58 -7.56 3.31 0.31
C ALA A 58 -6.77 3.76 -0.92
N LEU A 59 -6.25 4.99 -0.93
CA LEU A 59 -5.40 5.51 -2.01
C LEU A 59 -4.02 4.87 -2.00
N ASP A 60 -3.46 4.56 -0.82
CA ASP A 60 -2.20 3.83 -0.73
C ASP A 60 -2.36 2.43 -1.33
N LYS A 61 -3.45 1.73 -1.01
CA LYS A 61 -3.76 0.41 -1.59
C LYS A 61 -4.02 0.46 -3.09
N LEU A 62 -4.65 1.53 -3.58
CA LEU A 62 -4.79 1.75 -5.02
C LEU A 62 -3.42 1.89 -5.69
N ASN A 63 -2.55 2.73 -5.16
CA ASN A 63 -1.22 2.98 -5.74
C ASN A 63 -0.32 1.73 -5.65
N GLU A 64 -0.35 1.01 -4.53
CA GLU A 64 0.34 -0.27 -4.36
C GLU A 64 -0.14 -1.31 -5.39
N THR A 65 -1.45 -1.36 -5.64
CA THR A 65 -2.02 -2.26 -6.66
C THR A 65 -1.59 -1.86 -8.06
N ILE A 66 -1.50 -0.56 -8.39
CA ILE A 66 -0.99 -0.10 -9.68
C ILE A 66 0.48 -0.51 -9.83
N LEU A 67 1.29 -0.27 -8.80
CA LEU A 67 2.72 -0.61 -8.83
C LEU A 67 2.93 -2.12 -8.99
N SER A 68 2.17 -2.95 -8.27
CA SER A 68 2.31 -4.41 -8.35
C SER A 68 2.01 -4.95 -9.75
N LEU A 69 1.09 -4.32 -10.49
CA LEU A 69 0.82 -4.69 -11.90
C LEU A 69 2.02 -4.43 -12.82
N TYR A 70 2.83 -3.40 -12.55
CA TYR A 70 4.04 -3.12 -13.32
C TYR A 70 5.21 -4.03 -12.95
N THR A 71 5.24 -4.58 -11.73
CA THR A 71 6.34 -5.40 -11.24
C THR A 71 6.06 -6.90 -11.29
N ASP A 72 4.81 -7.31 -11.59
CA ASP A 72 4.42 -8.71 -11.73
C ASP A 72 4.97 -9.28 -13.06
N GLN A 73 5.97 -10.15 -12.96
CA GLN A 73 6.62 -10.79 -14.11
C GLN A 73 5.80 -11.94 -14.69
N ASP A 74 4.93 -12.57 -13.90
CA ASP A 74 4.10 -13.71 -14.34
C ASP A 74 2.83 -13.25 -15.07
N LEU A 75 2.44 -11.99 -14.88
CA LEU A 75 1.32 -11.39 -15.58
C LEU A 75 1.66 -11.24 -17.06
N HIS A 76 0.82 -11.78 -17.95
CA HIS A 76 0.96 -11.61 -19.40
C HIS A 76 -0.42 -11.49 -20.05
N PHE A 77 -0.64 -10.40 -20.79
CA PHE A 77 -1.88 -10.20 -21.55
C PHE A 77 -1.67 -10.47 -23.04
N SER A 78 -2.59 -11.24 -23.62
CA SER A 78 -2.60 -11.54 -25.06
C SER A 78 -3.37 -10.47 -25.85
N SER A 79 -4.29 -9.74 -25.21
CA SER A 79 -5.07 -8.68 -25.86
C SER A 79 -5.47 -7.56 -24.90
N TRP A 80 -5.88 -6.42 -25.46
CA TRP A 80 -6.45 -5.32 -24.67
C TRP A 80 -7.75 -5.70 -23.96
N ILE A 81 -8.60 -6.52 -24.59
CA ILE A 81 -9.89 -6.93 -24.01
C ILE A 81 -9.65 -7.74 -22.73
N GLU A 82 -8.74 -8.71 -22.80
CA GLU A 82 -8.31 -9.51 -21.66
C GLU A 82 -7.70 -8.63 -20.56
N ALA A 83 -6.77 -7.74 -20.93
CA ALA A 83 -6.14 -6.82 -19.98
C ALA A 83 -7.19 -5.93 -19.29
N LYS A 84 -8.11 -5.33 -20.03
CA LYS A 84 -9.15 -4.46 -19.47
C LYS A 84 -10.04 -5.22 -18.49
N GLN A 85 -10.44 -6.45 -18.81
CA GLN A 85 -11.27 -7.26 -17.93
C GLN A 85 -10.53 -7.61 -16.63
N TYR A 86 -9.27 -8.05 -16.75
CA TYR A 86 -8.42 -8.36 -15.60
C TYR A 86 -8.20 -7.13 -14.72
N LEU A 87 -7.74 -6.01 -15.29
CA LEU A 87 -7.44 -4.78 -14.57
C LEU A 87 -8.69 -4.23 -13.86
N SER A 88 -9.84 -4.21 -14.52
CA SER A 88 -11.10 -3.78 -13.89
C SER A 88 -11.48 -4.65 -12.68
N SER A 89 -11.13 -5.94 -12.69
CA SER A 89 -11.40 -6.83 -11.56
C SER A 89 -10.50 -6.57 -10.34
N LYS A 90 -9.33 -5.94 -10.53
CA LYS A 90 -8.37 -5.62 -9.46
C LYS A 90 -8.76 -4.37 -8.68
N PHE A 91 -9.44 -3.40 -9.30
CA PHE A 91 -9.82 -2.12 -8.68
C PHE A 91 -11.26 -2.08 -8.16
N ILE A 92 -11.73 -3.21 -7.63
CA ILE A 92 -13.04 -3.30 -6.98
C ILE A 92 -12.95 -2.90 -5.51
N GLU A 93 -14.07 -2.42 -4.95
CA GLU A 93 -14.10 -1.90 -3.58
C GLU A 93 -13.61 -2.93 -2.56
N LYS A 94 -13.99 -4.21 -2.69
CA LYS A 94 -13.52 -5.27 -1.80
C LYS A 94 -12.00 -5.52 -1.83
N ALA A 95 -11.32 -5.17 -2.93
CA ALA A 95 -9.89 -5.40 -3.10
C ALA A 95 -9.07 -4.20 -2.60
N ILE A 96 -9.60 -2.98 -2.75
CA ILE A 96 -8.93 -1.74 -2.33
C ILE A 96 -9.29 -1.35 -0.89
N ARG A 97 -10.48 -1.78 -0.40
CA ARG A 97 -10.92 -1.47 0.95
C ARG A 97 -9.96 -2.07 1.96
N VAL A 98 -9.46 -1.19 2.81
CA VAL A 98 -8.62 -1.53 3.93
C VAL A 98 -9.47 -2.14 5.06
N PRO A 99 -9.22 -3.39 5.49
CA PRO A 99 -9.95 -3.98 6.61
C PRO A 99 -9.57 -3.27 7.90
N VAL A 100 -10.55 -2.69 8.59
CA VAL A 100 -10.35 -2.16 9.93
C VAL A 100 -10.44 -3.32 10.92
N LYS A 101 -9.32 -3.72 11.53
CA LYS A 101 -9.40 -4.47 12.78
C LYS A 101 -10.01 -3.53 13.81
N LYS A 102 -11.23 -3.84 14.28
CA LYS A 102 -11.77 -3.17 15.46
C LYS A 102 -10.74 -3.32 16.59
N PRO A 103 -10.47 -2.27 17.38
CA PRO A 103 -9.70 -2.46 18.60
C PRO A 103 -10.43 -3.52 19.41
N VAL A 104 -9.72 -4.62 19.71
CA VAL A 104 -10.16 -5.54 20.76
C VAL A 104 -10.20 -4.66 22.01
N LYS A 105 -11.38 -4.53 22.62
CA LYS A 105 -11.46 -4.03 23.98
C LYS A 105 -10.68 -5.04 24.83
N ASN A 106 -9.39 -4.81 25.01
CA ASN A 106 -8.71 -5.43 26.13
C ASN A 106 -9.38 -4.81 27.34
N GLU A 107 -10.14 -5.63 28.05
CA GLU A 107 -10.60 -5.34 29.39
C GLU A 107 -9.34 -4.98 30.19
N ILE A 108 -9.13 -3.68 30.41
CA ILE A 108 -8.13 -3.19 31.33
C ILE A 108 -8.65 -3.65 32.69
N GLY A 109 -8.15 -4.80 33.15
CA GLY A 109 -8.30 -5.19 34.53
C GLY A 109 -7.62 -4.12 35.36
N GLU A 110 -8.43 -3.35 36.08
CA GLU A 110 -8.01 -2.48 37.17
C GLU A 110 -7.16 -3.34 38.13
N ASN A 111 -5.85 -3.22 38.03
CA ASN A 111 -4.97 -3.61 39.12
C ASN A 111 -4.58 -2.30 39.79
N GLU A 112 -5.14 -2.11 40.98
CA GLU A 112 -4.80 -1.05 41.91
C GLU A 112 -3.34 -1.25 42.33
N ASP A 113 -2.40 -0.65 41.60
CA ASP A 113 -1.01 -0.56 42.06
C ASP A 113 -0.95 0.53 43.15
N GLU A 114 -0.92 0.06 44.40
CA GLU A 114 -0.62 0.83 45.60
C GLU A 114 0.64 1.69 45.40
N PHE A 115 0.48 3.02 45.45
CA PHE A 115 1.59 3.95 45.57
C PHE A 115 2.23 3.82 46.95
N ILE A 116 3.38 3.15 47.03
CA ILE A 116 4.29 3.27 48.18
C ILE A 116 5.05 4.59 48.03
N ASN A 117 4.75 5.56 48.89
CA ASN A 117 5.55 6.77 49.07
C ASN A 117 6.72 6.49 50.04
N ASP A 118 7.93 6.94 49.68
CA ASP A 118 9.07 7.15 50.59
C ASP A 118 9.18 8.65 50.90
#